data_AF-A0AAU4ZQI1-F1
#
_entry.id   AF-A0AAU4ZQI1-F1
#
_cell.length_a   1.000
_cell.length_b   1.000
_cell.length_c   1.000
_cell.angle_alpha   90.00
_cell.angle_beta   90.00
_cell.angle_gamma   90.00
#
_symmetry.space_group_name_H-M   'P 1'
#
loop_
_entity.id
_entity.type
_entity.pdbx_description
1 polymer ?
#
loop_
_entity_poly.entity_id
_entity_poly.type
_entity_poly.pdbx_seq_one_letter_code
_entity_poly.pdbx_strand_id
1 'polypeptide(L)'
;MLRALPRTPAQLGPGGAEVLRLITVQRVPVWLTVHANGRRRYGYWQAIGSGVGLGGCHAALPTDECDALQAAGLIVLGEPVVDPAKTTYPVRPAEPGAPPAAGAPRQPRQALTA
;
A
#
# COMPACT_ATOMS: atom_id res chain seq x y z
N MET A 1 -15.69 -20.71 -20.53
CA MET A 1 -14.72 -20.15 -19.57
C MET A 1 -14.28 -18.79 -20.09
N LEU A 2 -14.80 -17.70 -19.55
CA LEU A 2 -14.46 -16.34 -19.98
C LEU A 2 -13.15 -15.93 -19.29
N ARG A 3 -12.05 -15.87 -20.05
CA ARG A 3 -10.80 -15.24 -19.61
C ARG A 3 -11.09 -13.76 -19.42
N ALA A 4 -10.93 -13.25 -18.19
CA ALA A 4 -10.88 -11.82 -17.96
C ALA A 4 -9.73 -11.24 -18.78
N LEU A 5 -10.06 -10.37 -19.74
CA LEU A 5 -9.06 -9.60 -20.48
C LEU A 5 -8.27 -8.77 -19.47
N PRO A 6 -6.94 -8.67 -19.60
CA PRO A 6 -6.17 -7.75 -18.77
C PRO A 6 -6.76 -6.36 -18.97
N ARG A 7 -7.32 -5.79 -17.90
CA ARG A 7 -7.76 -4.39 -17.93
C ARG A 7 -6.54 -3.59 -18.35
N THR A 8 -6.62 -2.96 -19.51
CA THR A 8 -5.66 -1.94 -19.91
C THR A 8 -5.58 -0.98 -18.73
N PRO A 9 -4.40 -0.82 -18.10
CA PRO A 9 -4.28 0.11 -16.99
C PRO A 9 -4.77 1.45 -17.51
N ALA A 10 -5.78 2.03 -16.86
CA ALA A 10 -6.19 3.41 -17.11
C ALA A 10 -4.90 4.22 -17.20
N GLN A 11 -4.63 4.84 -18.37
CA GLN A 11 -3.29 5.32 -18.77
C GLN A 11 -2.53 5.85 -17.56
N LEU A 12 -1.66 4.99 -17.00
CA LEU A 12 -0.88 5.39 -15.85
C LEU A 12 0.07 6.46 -16.35
N GLY A 13 0.08 7.61 -15.66
CA GLY A 13 1.14 8.58 -15.86
C GLY A 13 2.51 7.92 -15.63
N PRO A 14 3.60 8.50 -16.15
CA PRO A 14 4.94 7.95 -15.96
C PRO A 14 5.30 7.77 -14.47
N GLY A 15 4.75 8.61 -13.57
CA GLY A 15 4.89 8.45 -12.12
C GLY A 15 4.20 7.21 -11.58
N GLY A 16 2.91 7.01 -11.87
CA GLY A 16 2.15 5.84 -11.45
C GLY A 16 2.70 4.52 -12.00
N ALA A 17 3.23 4.52 -13.23
CA ALA A 17 3.87 3.34 -13.81
C ALA A 17 5.14 2.93 -13.04
N GLU A 18 5.95 3.89 -12.62
CA GLU A 18 7.17 3.61 -11.84
C GLU A 18 6.85 3.13 -10.42
N VAL A 19 5.84 3.74 -9.77
CA VAL A 19 5.34 3.27 -8.47
C VAL A 19 4.85 1.82 -8.56
N LEU A 20 4.07 1.51 -9.59
CA LEU A 20 3.58 0.15 -9.81
C LEU A 20 4.73 -0.81 -10.06
N ARG A 21 5.76 -0.42 -10.83
CA ARG A 21 6.97 -1.23 -11.08
C ARG A 21 7.74 -1.50 -9.79
N LEU A 22 7.91 -0.51 -8.92
CA LEU A 22 8.54 -0.66 -7.60
C LEU A 22 7.81 -1.72 -6.75
N ILE A 23 6.48 -1.68 -6.72
CA ILE A 23 5.67 -2.58 -5.90
C ILE A 23 5.59 -3.99 -6.49
N THR A 24 5.38 -4.10 -7.81
CA THR A 24 5.09 -5.38 -8.48
C THR A 24 6.35 -6.13 -8.90
N VAL A 25 7.32 -5.42 -9.49
CA VAL A 25 8.53 -6.02 -10.06
C VAL A 25 9.63 -6.09 -9.02
N GLN A 26 9.94 -4.96 -8.38
CA GLN A 26 11.00 -4.90 -7.37
C GLN A 26 10.55 -5.42 -6.00
N ARG A 27 9.24 -5.65 -5.80
CA ARG A 27 8.66 -6.17 -4.56
C ARG A 27 9.08 -5.35 -3.33
N VAL A 28 9.26 -4.05 -3.50
CA VAL A 28 9.65 -3.14 -2.42
C VAL A 28 8.47 -3.03 -1.43
N PRO A 29 8.71 -3.21 -0.11
CA PRO A 29 7.65 -3.08 0.88
C PRO A 29 7.24 -1.61 1.03
N VAL A 30 6.04 -1.29 0.53
CA VAL A 30 5.44 0.04 0.63
C VAL A 30 4.40 0.05 1.75
N TRP A 31 4.31 1.16 2.47
CA TRP A 31 3.35 1.39 3.54
C TRP A 31 2.61 2.71 3.31
N LEU A 32 1.31 2.70 3.58
CA LEU A 32 0.48 3.88 3.70
C LEU A 32 0.34 4.23 5.18
N THR A 33 0.76 5.42 5.58
CA THR A 33 0.48 5.96 6.91
C THR A 33 -0.63 7.00 6.82
N VAL A 34 -1.72 6.78 7.55
CA VAL A 34 -2.81 7.73 7.75
C VAL A 34 -2.68 8.29 9.16
N HIS A 35 -2.34 9.57 9.29
CA HIS A 35 -2.24 10.24 10.57
C HIS A 35 -3.62 10.62 11.12
N ALA A 36 -3.73 10.79 12.43
CA ALA A 36 -4.99 11.21 13.08
C ALA A 36 -5.54 12.55 12.55
N ASN A 37 -4.69 13.40 11.97
CA ASN A 37 -5.08 14.66 11.32
C ASN A 37 -5.58 14.49 9.86
N GLY A 38 -5.78 13.25 9.40
CA GLY A 38 -6.23 12.94 8.04
C GLY A 38 -5.13 12.98 6.98
N ARG A 39 -3.89 13.37 7.32
CA ARG A 39 -2.77 13.35 6.36
C ARG A 39 -2.41 11.91 6.01
N ARG A 40 -2.33 11.64 4.72
CA ARG A 40 -1.91 10.35 4.17
C ARG A 40 -0.53 10.48 3.55
N ARG A 41 0.32 9.49 3.77
CA ARG A 41 1.67 9.41 3.18
C ARG A 41 1.98 7.98 2.80
N TYR A 42 2.30 7.78 1.54
CA TYR A 42 2.89 6.54 1.05
C TYR A 42 4.41 6.63 1.14
N GLY A 43 5.05 5.54 1.55
CA GLY A 43 6.50 5.48 1.59
C GLY A 43 7.02 4.06 1.71
N TYR A 44 8.31 3.92 1.47
CA TYR A 44 9.01 2.67 1.64
C TYR A 44 10.36 2.91 2.30
N TRP A 45 10.89 1.85 2.92
CA TRP A 45 12.24 1.86 3.45
C TRP A 45 13.21 1.47 2.36
N GLN A 46 14.12 2.37 2.01
CA GLN A 46 15.23 2.10 1.10
C GLN A 46 16.50 1.87 1.92
N ALA A 47 17.11 0.70 1.76
CA ALA A 47 18.45 0.48 2.30
C ALA A 47 19.45 1.37 1.54
N ILE A 48 20.26 2.15 2.25
CA ILE A 48 21.39 2.87 1.65
C ILE A 48 22.50 1.81 1.46
N GLY A 49 23.06 1.74 0.25
CA GLY A 49 23.90 0.63 -0.21
C GLY A 49 25.07 0.22 0.70
N SER A 50 25.52 -1.02 0.50
CA SER A 50 26.59 -1.70 1.25
C SER A 50 27.94 -1.02 1.08
N GLY A 51 28.35 -0.23 2.06
CA GLY A 51 29.72 0.25 2.16
C GLY A 51 30.14 0.41 3.61
N VAL A 52 29.42 1.26 4.36
CA VAL A 52 29.68 1.49 5.78
C VAL A 52 28.38 2.01 6.40
N GLY A 53 27.73 1.21 7.24
CA GLY A 53 26.65 1.68 8.12
C GLY A 53 25.23 1.23 7.74
N LEU A 54 24.53 0.69 8.74
CA LEU A 54 23.12 0.31 8.72
C LEU A 54 22.21 1.56 8.67
N GLY A 55 22.29 2.33 7.59
CA GLY A 55 21.41 3.47 7.33
C GLY A 55 20.36 3.09 6.30
N GLY A 56 19.09 3.35 6.61
CA GLY A 56 18.04 3.34 5.59
C GLY A 56 17.35 4.69 5.54
N CYS A 57 16.93 5.07 4.33
CA CYS A 57 16.16 6.29 4.10
C CYS A 57 14.70 5.92 3.89
N HIS A 58 13.81 6.66 4.54
CA HIS A 58 12.39 6.60 4.21
C HIS A 58 12.13 7.43 2.94
N ALA A 59 11.87 6.76 1.83
CA ALA A 59 11.51 7.41 0.57
C ALA A 59 10.00 7.61 0.51
N ALA A 60 9.57 8.86 0.26
CA ALA A 60 8.16 9.19 0.09
C ALA A 60 7.73 8.93 -1.36
N LEU A 61 6.53 8.36 -1.53
CA LEU A 61 5.92 8.17 -2.85
C LEU A 61 4.87 9.26 -3.13
N PRO A 62 4.67 9.63 -4.41
CA PRO A 62 3.61 10.56 -4.80
C PRO A 62 2.24 10.01 -4.37
N THR A 63 1.54 10.74 -3.50
CA THR A 63 0.30 10.25 -2.89
C THR A 63 -0.85 10.14 -3.91
N ASP A 64 -0.95 11.10 -4.82
CA ASP A 64 -1.99 11.11 -5.86
C ASP A 64 -1.87 9.90 -6.80
N GLU A 65 -0.64 9.52 -7.17
CA GLU A 65 -0.38 8.35 -8.02
C GLU A 65 -0.72 7.04 -7.30
N CYS A 66 -0.36 6.93 -6.02
CA CYS A 66 -0.74 5.76 -5.20
C CYS A 66 -2.26 5.66 -5.02
N ASP A 67 -2.94 6.79 -4.79
CA ASP A 67 -4.40 6.81 -4.66
C ASP A 67 -5.08 6.45 -5.99
N ALA A 68 -4.55 6.92 -7.13
CA ALA A 68 -5.04 6.52 -8.46
C ALA A 68 -4.85 5.02 -8.72
N LEU A 69 -3.71 4.45 -8.33
CA LEU A 69 -3.44 3.01 -8.41
C LEU A 69 -4.40 2.21 -7.52
N GLN A 70 -4.69 2.70 -6.32
CA GLN A 70 -5.64 2.07 -5.41
C GLN A 70 -7.07 2.13 -5.98
N ALA A 71 -7.49 3.29 -6.51
CA ALA A 71 -8.80 3.47 -7.15
C ALA A 71 -8.96 2.60 -8.41
N ALA A 72 -7.87 2.38 -9.15
CA ALA A 72 -7.83 1.47 -10.29
C ALA A 72 -7.82 -0.02 -9.90
N GLY A 73 -7.69 -0.33 -8.60
CA GLY A 73 -7.60 -1.70 -8.10
C GLY A 73 -6.32 -2.42 -8.50
N LEU A 74 -5.24 -1.67 -8.75
CA LEU A 74 -3.92 -2.21 -9.10
C LEU A 74 -3.06 -2.48 -7.85
N ILE A 75 -3.36 -1.78 -6.77
CA ILE A 75 -2.80 -2.01 -5.44
C ILE A 75 -3.92 -2.10 -4.41
N VAL A 76 -3.67 -2.84 -3.34
CA VAL A 76 -4.60 -3.04 -2.22
C VAL A 76 -3.90 -2.78 -0.89
N LEU A 77 -4.67 -2.32 0.09
CA LEU A 77 -4.22 -2.18 1.47
C LEU A 77 -4.45 -3.50 2.20
N GLY A 78 -3.42 -4.01 2.87
CA GLY A 78 -3.54 -5.15 3.77
C GLY A 78 -3.98 -4.73 5.17
N GLU A 79 -3.82 -5.67 6.10
CA GLU A 79 -4.25 -5.49 7.50
C GLU A 79 -3.65 -4.23 8.15
N PRO A 80 -4.48 -3.37 8.76
CA PRO A 80 -4.02 -2.16 9.41
C PRO A 80 -3.30 -2.45 10.73
N VAL A 81 -2.20 -1.72 10.95
CA VAL A 81 -1.58 -1.54 12.26
C VAL A 81 -2.05 -0.20 12.82
N VAL A 82 -2.86 -0.23 13.88
CA VAL A 82 -3.48 0.96 14.46
C VAL A 82 -2.67 1.43 15.67
N ASP A 83 -2.12 2.63 15.56
CA ASP A 83 -1.54 3.39 16.68
C ASP A 83 -2.47 4.56 17.05
N PRO A 84 -2.44 5.07 18.30
CA PRO A 84 -3.24 6.23 18.70
C PRO A 84 -3.03 7.48 17.83
N ALA A 85 -1.83 7.67 17.27
CA ALA A 85 -1.47 8.83 16.47
C ALA A 85 -1.61 8.62 14.94
N LYS A 86 -1.66 7.36 14.49
CA LYS A 86 -1.63 7.00 13.07
C LYS A 86 -2.12 5.57 12.85
N THR A 87 -2.62 5.28 11.66
CA THR A 87 -2.86 3.93 11.19
C THR A 87 -1.96 3.65 10.01
N THR A 88 -1.24 2.54 10.04
CA THR A 88 -0.32 2.15 8.96
C THR A 88 -0.87 0.92 8.25
N TYR A 89 -0.92 0.95 6.92
CA TYR A 89 -1.41 -0.12 6.07
C TYR A 89 -0.28 -0.63 5.19
N PRO A 90 0.03 -1.94 5.16
CA PRO A 90 0.94 -2.49 4.16
C PRO A 90 0.28 -2.42 2.78
N VAL A 91 1.00 -1.94 1.79
CA VAL A 91 0.53 -1.87 0.40
C VAL A 91 1.00 -3.11 -0.34
N ARG A 92 0.07 -3.78 -1.02
CA ARG A 92 0.35 -4.98 -1.81
C ARG A 92 -0.15 -4.79 -3.25
N PRO A 93 0.50 -5.43 -4.24
CA PRO A 93 -0.07 -5.49 -5.58
C PRO A 93 -1.39 -6.26 -5.54
N ALA A 94 -2.38 -5.82 -6.32
CA ALA A 94 -3.63 -6.55 -6.46
C ALA A 94 -3.37 -7.85 -7.22
N GLU A 95 -3.83 -8.98 -6.67
CA GLU A 95 -3.74 -10.25 -7.39
C GLU A 95 -4.78 -10.29 -8.51
N PRO A 96 -4.41 -10.71 -9.74
CA PRO A 96 -5.37 -10.91 -10.82
C PRO A 96 -6.42 -11.96 -10.41
N GLY A 97 -7.60 -11.49 -9.98
CA GLY A 97 -8.74 -12.34 -9.61
C GLY A 97 -9.17 -12.27 -8.14
N ALA A 98 -8.49 -11.52 -7.28
CA ALA A 98 -8.96 -11.30 -5.91
C ALA A 98 -10.08 -10.24 -5.90
N PRO A 99 -11.29 -10.54 -5.36
CA PRO A 99 -12.30 -9.50 -5.15
C PRO A 99 -11.76 -8.44 -4.18
N PRO A 100 -12.19 -7.16 -4.30
CA PRO A 100 -11.80 -6.14 -3.33
C PRO A 100 -12.20 -6.62 -1.93
N ALA A 101 -11.24 -6.61 -1.00
CA ALA A 101 -11.48 -6.97 0.39
C ALA A 101 -12.43 -5.92 1.01
N ALA A 102 -13.74 -6.18 0.91
CA ALA A 102 -14.75 -5.53 1.72
C ALA A 102 -14.63 -6.11 3.13
N GLY A 103 -13.93 -5.41 4.01
CA GLY A 103 -13.73 -5.86 5.38
C GLY A 103 -13.22 -4.75 6.28
N ALA A 104 -14.11 -3.81 6.63
CA ALA A 104 -13.94 -2.99 7.82
C ALA A 104 -13.58 -3.89 9.03
N PRO A 105 -12.74 -3.41 9.98
CA PRO A 105 -12.37 -4.23 11.12
C PRO A 105 -13.62 -4.59 11.93
N ARG A 106 -13.98 -5.88 11.94
CA ARG A 106 -14.84 -6.43 13.00
C ARG A 106 -14.01 -6.37 14.28
N GLN A 107 -14.23 -5.33 15.09
CA GLN A 107 -13.84 -5.36 16.49
C GLN A 107 -14.56 -6.54 17.16
N PRO A 108 -13.86 -7.55 17.71
CA PRO A 108 -14.46 -8.35 18.75
C PRO A 108 -14.60 -7.45 19.99
N ARG A 109 -15.86 -7.09 20.24
CA ARG A 109 -16.31 -6.46 21.47
C ARG A 109 -16.14 -7.47 22.62
N GLN A 110 -15.23 -7.13 23.53
CA GLN A 110 -15.18 -7.53 24.95
C GLN A 110 -15.00 -9.01 25.35
N ALA A 111 -14.05 -9.22 26.26
CA ALA A 111 -14.29 -9.97 27.49
C ALA A 111 -13.42 -9.38 28.61
N LEU A 112 -14.01 -8.46 29.37
CA LEU A 112 -13.57 -8.12 30.71
C LEU A 112 -14.06 -9.27 31.60
N THR A 113 -13.17 -10.02 32.21
CA THR A 113 -13.57 -11.04 33.18
C THR A 113 -12.68 -10.96 34.41
N ALA A 114 -13.37 -10.68 35.51
CA ALA A 114 -13.10 -10.90 36.95
C ALA A 114 -11.76 -10.47 37.53
#